data_AF-M0A0X1-F1
#
_entry.id   AF-M0A0X1-F1
#
_cell.length_a   1.000
_cell.length_b   1.000
_cell.length_c   1.000
_cell.angle_alpha   90.00
_cell.angle_beta   90.00
_cell.angle_gamma   90.00
#
_symmetry.space_group_name_H-M   'P 1'
#
loop_
_entity.id
_entity.type
_entity.pdbx_description
1 polymer ?
#
loop_
_entity_poly.entity_id
_entity_poly.type
_entity_poly.pdbx_seq_one_letter_code
_entity_poly.pdbx_strand_id
1 'polypeptide(L)'
;MVTELELFVPALSESLFPAGISRYAVGGLLVGLGAVVIYLGTGISAGASTFLESTLSYVSDQSRFQRYVSSRDWRVVFTLGIIGGAFVYALTFQSGVVSSGLYESGTTGQLYDLGGFSLWLTDVQPWRLFLGGILVGIGTRIGKGCTSGHGVCGVGSGSKTSIVGVITFLIVAVGTAQVVMALGVSP
;
A
#
# COMPACT_ATOMS: atom_id res chain seq x y z
N MET A 1 -2.60 2.60 -41.93
CA MET A 1 -1.57 2.73 -40.87
C MET A 1 -2.06 3.58 -39.69
N VAL A 2 -2.71 4.73 -39.91
CA VAL A 2 -3.26 5.57 -38.81
C VAL A 2 -4.45 4.89 -38.11
N THR A 3 -5.34 4.23 -38.87
CA THR A 3 -6.51 3.52 -38.35
C THR A 3 -6.20 2.27 -37.52
N GLU A 4 -5.08 1.59 -37.77
CA GLU A 4 -4.67 0.45 -36.93
C GLU A 4 -4.06 0.91 -35.61
N LEU A 5 -3.31 2.03 -35.61
CA LEU A 5 -2.76 2.60 -34.39
C LEU A 5 -3.86 3.16 -33.47
N GLU A 6 -4.89 3.78 -34.04
CA GLU A 6 -6.05 4.29 -33.27
C GLU A 6 -6.93 3.20 -32.67
N LEU A 7 -6.94 1.99 -33.25
CA LEU A 7 -7.66 0.84 -32.67
C LEU A 7 -6.78 0.03 -31.71
N PHE A 8 -5.47 -0.02 -31.97
CA PHE A 8 -4.49 -0.75 -31.18
C PHE A 8 -4.22 -0.13 -29.82
N VAL A 9 -4.14 1.21 -29.72
CA VAL A 9 -3.87 1.89 -28.46
C VAL A 9 -5.00 1.71 -27.43
N PRO A 10 -6.29 1.86 -27.79
CA PRO A 10 -7.41 1.54 -26.90
C PRO A 10 -7.41 0.06 -26.49
N ALA A 11 -7.24 -0.87 -27.43
CA ALA A 11 -7.24 -2.31 -27.14
C ALA A 11 -6.06 -2.74 -26.25
N LEU A 12 -4.88 -2.13 -26.43
CA LEU A 12 -3.72 -2.34 -25.56
C LEU A 12 -3.96 -1.73 -24.18
N SER A 13 -4.62 -0.58 -24.10
CA SER A 13 -4.94 0.06 -22.82
C SER A 13 -5.97 -0.74 -22.01
N GLU A 14 -6.98 -1.33 -22.66
CA GLU A 14 -7.98 -2.17 -22.02
C GLU A 14 -7.38 -3.51 -21.55
N SER A 15 -6.45 -4.09 -22.30
CA SER A 15 -5.78 -5.34 -21.90
C SER A 15 -4.76 -5.13 -20.76
N LEU A 16 -4.06 -4.01 -20.72
CA LEU A 16 -3.11 -3.70 -19.64
C LEU A 16 -3.79 -3.13 -18.38
N PHE A 17 -4.89 -2.41 -18.54
CA PHE A 17 -5.61 -1.74 -17.46
C PHE A 17 -7.12 -2.03 -17.56
N PRO A 18 -7.55 -3.26 -17.26
CA PRO A 18 -8.94 -3.69 -17.44
C PRO A 18 -9.95 -2.88 -16.61
N ALA A 19 -9.48 -2.20 -15.56
CA ALA A 19 -10.29 -1.33 -14.72
C ALA A 19 -10.01 0.18 -14.93
N GLY A 20 -9.37 0.53 -16.04
CA GLY A 20 -9.00 1.90 -16.41
C GLY A 20 -7.74 2.41 -15.71
N ILE A 21 -7.05 3.35 -16.35
CA ILE A 21 -5.79 3.94 -15.85
C ILE A 21 -6.05 5.03 -14.79
N SER A 22 -7.18 5.72 -14.89
CA SER A 22 -7.49 6.94 -14.14
C SER A 22 -7.39 6.75 -12.62
N ARG A 23 -7.92 5.66 -12.07
CA ARG A 23 -7.88 5.38 -10.63
C ARG A 23 -6.46 5.20 -10.10
N TYR A 24 -5.60 4.53 -10.85
CA TYR A 24 -4.20 4.32 -10.48
C TYR A 24 -3.39 5.61 -10.60
N ALA A 25 -3.62 6.39 -11.67
CA ALA A 25 -2.96 7.67 -11.89
C ALA A 25 -3.33 8.70 -10.81
N VAL A 26 -4.62 8.83 -10.49
CA VAL A 26 -5.10 9.74 -9.44
C VAL A 26 -4.56 9.33 -8.07
N GLY A 27 -4.63 8.04 -7.73
CA GLY A 27 -4.07 7.52 -6.47
C GLY A 27 -2.57 7.79 -6.36
N GLY A 28 -1.81 7.50 -7.41
CA GLY A 28 -0.36 7.76 -7.47
C GLY A 28 -0.02 9.25 -7.34
N LEU A 29 -0.77 10.12 -8.02
CA LEU A 29 -0.61 11.57 -7.94
C LEU A 29 -0.84 12.08 -6.52
N LEU A 30 -1.92 11.65 -5.85
CA LEU A 30 -2.24 12.06 -4.48
C LEU A 30 -1.15 11.61 -3.49
N VAL A 31 -0.68 10.36 -3.60
CA VAL A 31 0.41 9.85 -2.77
C VAL A 31 1.70 10.65 -3.00
N GLY A 32 2.04 10.92 -4.27
CA GLY A 32 3.22 11.71 -4.64
C GLY A 32 3.15 13.15 -4.13
N LEU A 33 2.02 13.83 -4.31
CA LEU A 33 1.79 15.18 -3.79
C LEU A 33 1.87 15.21 -2.26
N GLY A 34 1.30 14.22 -1.58
CA GLY A 34 1.42 14.08 -0.12
C GLY A 34 2.88 13.98 0.32
N ALA A 35 3.69 13.16 -0.36
CA ALA A 35 5.12 13.06 -0.10
C ALA A 35 5.86 14.38 -0.35
N VAL A 36 5.54 15.09 -1.45
CA VAL A 36 6.11 16.41 -1.78
C VAL A 36 5.80 17.45 -0.69
N VAL A 37 4.53 17.55 -0.26
CA VAL A 37 4.11 18.51 0.77
C VAL A 37 4.87 18.28 2.07
N ILE A 38 4.99 17.01 2.50
CA ILE A 38 5.73 16.67 3.72
C ILE A 38 7.22 17.01 3.55
N TYR A 39 7.82 16.59 2.43
CA TYR A 39 9.25 16.75 2.20
C TYR A 39 9.64 18.23 2.09
N LEU A 40 8.90 19.03 1.32
CA LEU A 40 9.17 20.47 1.19
C LEU A 40 8.87 21.23 2.48
N GLY A 41 7.83 20.84 3.23
CA GLY A 41 7.44 21.52 4.46
C GLY A 41 8.33 21.20 5.67
N THR A 42 8.96 20.02 5.70
CA THR A 42 9.63 19.52 6.92
C THR A 42 11.05 18.99 6.69
N GLY A 43 11.44 18.70 5.45
CA GLY A 43 12.68 17.98 5.13
C GLY A 43 12.67 16.50 5.51
N ILE A 44 11.53 15.96 5.96
CA ILE A 44 11.41 14.58 6.43
C ILE A 44 10.91 13.67 5.30
N SER A 45 11.51 12.49 5.16
CA SER A 45 10.98 11.40 4.34
C SER A 45 9.89 10.64 5.10
N ALA A 46 8.64 10.77 4.65
CA ALA A 46 7.51 10.08 5.27
C ALA A 46 7.61 8.56 5.12
N GLY A 47 7.39 7.82 6.21
CA GLY A 47 7.42 6.35 6.17
C GLY A 47 6.96 5.71 7.48
N ALA A 48 6.25 4.58 7.39
CA ALA A 48 5.64 3.89 8.52
C ALA A 48 6.45 2.69 9.06
N SER A 49 7.61 2.38 8.48
CA SER A 49 8.39 1.16 8.80
C SER A 49 8.89 1.07 10.25
N THR A 50 8.98 2.19 10.97
CA THR A 50 9.40 2.22 12.38
C THR A 50 8.24 2.55 13.32
N PHE A 51 6.99 2.39 12.85
CA PHE A 51 5.80 2.71 13.63
C PHE A 51 5.66 1.83 14.87
N LEU A 52 6.06 0.55 14.79
CA LEU A 52 6.09 -0.34 15.96
C LEU A 52 7.02 0.19 17.04
N GLU A 53 8.27 0.53 16.70
CA GLU A 53 9.21 1.05 17.70
C GLU A 53 8.81 2.43 18.22
N SER A 54 8.30 3.33 17.38
CA SER A 54 7.82 4.63 17.85
C SER A 54 6.60 4.49 18.77
N THR A 55 5.70 3.53 18.49
CA THR A 55 4.52 3.28 19.33
C THR A 55 4.91 2.62 20.66
N LEU A 56 5.77 1.61 20.63
CA LEU A 56 6.23 0.97 21.87
C LEU A 56 7.08 1.90 22.74
N SER A 57 7.65 2.97 22.19
CA SER A 57 8.36 4.00 22.97
C SER A 57 7.48 4.77 23.95
N TYR A 58 6.15 4.73 23.82
CA TYR A 58 5.22 5.34 24.79
C TYR A 58 5.10 4.52 26.08
N VAL A 59 5.38 3.22 26.02
CA VAL A 59 5.09 2.27 27.11
C VAL A 59 6.30 1.44 27.53
N SER A 60 7.48 1.67 26.94
CA SER A 60 8.67 0.88 27.21
C SER A 60 9.95 1.72 27.19
N ASP A 61 10.73 1.60 28.27
CA ASP A 61 12.04 2.25 28.44
C ASP A 61 13.20 1.47 27.82
N GLN A 62 12.92 0.40 27.07
CA GLN A 62 13.96 -0.38 26.41
C GLN A 62 14.73 0.48 25.40
N SER A 63 16.06 0.40 25.45
CA SER A 63 16.98 1.21 24.62
C SER A 63 16.72 1.07 23.10
N ARG A 64 16.12 -0.04 22.67
CA ARG A 64 15.70 -0.26 21.27
C ARG A 64 14.54 0.67 20.86
N PHE A 65 13.55 0.88 21.71
CA PHE A 65 12.35 1.67 21.41
C PHE A 65 12.58 3.16 21.63
N GLN A 66 13.49 3.51 22.53
CA GLN A 66 13.84 4.91 22.82
C GLN A 66 14.54 5.63 21.64
N ARG A 67 15.05 4.89 20.64
CA ARG A 67 15.72 5.49 19.46
C ARG A 67 14.81 6.37 18.59
N TYR A 68 13.50 6.17 18.66
CA TYR A 68 12.54 6.83 17.76
C TYR A 68 11.65 7.86 18.46
N VAL A 69 11.93 8.19 19.73
CA VAL A 69 11.15 9.15 20.52
C VAL A 69 11.08 10.51 19.87
N SER A 70 12.19 11.01 19.32
CA SER A 70 12.24 12.30 18.59
C SER A 70 11.33 12.34 17.35
N SER A 71 10.95 11.17 16.82
CA SER A 71 10.14 11.05 15.61
C SER A 71 8.70 10.59 15.88
N ARG A 72 8.33 10.28 17.13
CA ARG A 72 7.07 9.59 17.42
C ARG A 72 5.85 10.48 17.18
N ASP A 73 5.95 11.77 17.48
CA ASP A 73 4.81 12.70 17.43
C ASP A 73 4.35 12.92 15.99
N TRP A 74 5.28 13.25 15.08
CA TRP A 74 4.94 13.45 13.66
C TRP A 74 4.47 12.15 13.00
N ARG A 75 4.96 10.98 13.43
CA ARG A 75 4.51 9.68 12.93
C ARG A 75 3.06 9.39 13.31
N VAL A 76 2.65 9.76 14.53
CA VAL A 76 1.25 9.66 14.95
C VAL A 76 0.39 10.60 14.12
N VAL A 77 0.79 11.87 13.96
CA VAL A 77 0.06 12.84 13.13
C VAL A 77 -0.06 12.35 11.69
N PHE A 78 1.02 11.84 11.11
CA PHE A 78 1.03 11.28 9.75
C PHE A 78 0.07 10.09 9.61
N THR A 79 0.11 9.14 10.54
CA THR A 79 -0.81 7.99 10.54
C THR A 79 -2.26 8.41 10.72
N LEU A 80 -2.56 9.35 11.63
CA LEU A 80 -3.91 9.90 11.79
C LEU A 80 -4.38 10.63 10.53
N GLY A 81 -3.48 11.33 9.83
CA GLY A 81 -3.77 11.94 8.53
C GLY A 81 -4.14 10.92 7.46
N ILE A 82 -3.42 9.80 7.38
CA ILE A 82 -3.77 8.67 6.48
C ILE A 82 -5.16 8.11 6.83
N ILE A 83 -5.42 7.86 8.11
CA ILE A 83 -6.72 7.35 8.58
C ILE A 83 -7.84 8.35 8.26
N GLY A 84 -7.62 9.64 8.52
CA GLY A 84 -8.59 10.70 8.21
C GLY A 84 -8.88 10.81 6.71
N GLY A 85 -7.84 10.75 5.86
CA GLY A 85 -8.01 10.73 4.40
C GLY A 85 -8.80 9.51 3.91
N ALA A 86 -8.49 8.32 4.46
CA ALA A 86 -9.24 7.11 4.16
C ALA A 86 -10.71 7.21 4.62
N PHE A 87 -10.97 7.80 5.78
CA PHE A 87 -12.32 8.01 6.30
C PHE A 87 -13.12 8.98 5.43
N VAL A 88 -12.53 10.09 4.98
CA VAL A 88 -13.17 11.01 4.03
C VAL A 88 -13.52 10.28 2.73
N TYR A 89 -12.59 9.50 2.18
CA TYR A 89 -12.84 8.71 0.97
C TYR A 89 -13.98 7.71 1.16
N ALA A 90 -14.04 7.05 2.32
CA ALA A 90 -15.13 6.14 2.66
C ALA A 90 -16.49 6.85 2.70
N LEU A 91 -16.54 8.03 3.34
CA LEU A 91 -17.77 8.81 3.46
C LEU A 91 -18.25 9.45 2.14
N THR A 92 -17.37 9.63 1.15
CA THR A 92 -17.74 10.24 -0.14
C THR A 92 -17.92 9.21 -1.25
N PHE A 93 -16.92 8.38 -1.52
CA PHE A 93 -16.90 7.48 -2.67
C PHE A 93 -17.43 6.09 -2.35
N GLN A 94 -17.09 5.53 -1.18
CA GLN A 94 -17.56 4.18 -0.80
C GLN A 94 -19.01 4.18 -0.33
N SER A 95 -19.48 5.27 0.29
CA SER A 95 -20.87 5.48 0.68
C SER A 95 -21.83 5.63 -0.50
N GLY A 96 -21.30 5.89 -1.71
CA GLY A 96 -22.09 6.19 -2.91
C GLY A 96 -22.59 7.64 -3.00
N VAL A 97 -22.21 8.53 -2.07
CA VAL A 97 -22.56 9.97 -2.14
C VAL A 97 -21.99 10.61 -3.40
N VAL A 98 -20.80 10.20 -3.82
CA VAL A 98 -20.16 10.61 -5.08
C VAL A 98 -19.95 9.38 -5.96
N SER A 99 -20.73 9.27 -7.04
CA SER A 99 -20.52 8.22 -8.05
C SER A 99 -19.22 8.48 -8.81
N SER A 100 -18.27 7.54 -8.76
CA SER A 100 -17.03 7.62 -9.52
C SER A 100 -16.52 6.24 -9.93
N GLY A 101 -15.80 6.17 -11.05
CA GLY A 101 -15.04 4.96 -11.42
C GLY A 101 -13.75 4.76 -10.61
N LEU A 102 -13.53 5.55 -9.55
CA LEU A 102 -12.33 5.46 -8.72
C LEU A 102 -12.45 4.38 -7.63
N TYR A 103 -13.65 3.89 -7.35
CA TYR A 103 -13.92 2.87 -6.33
C TYR A 103 -14.50 1.60 -6.95
N GLU A 104 -13.93 0.46 -6.58
CA GLU A 104 -14.45 -0.88 -6.89
C GLU A 104 -14.43 -1.69 -5.60
N SER A 105 -15.55 -2.31 -5.25
CA SER A 105 -15.66 -3.09 -4.02
C SER A 105 -15.00 -4.46 -4.20
N GLY A 106 -13.88 -4.70 -3.54
CA GLY A 106 -13.33 -6.04 -3.35
C GLY A 106 -13.78 -6.62 -2.02
N THR A 107 -14.26 -7.87 -1.99
CA THR A 107 -14.50 -8.62 -0.75
C THR A 107 -13.61 -9.85 -0.70
N THR A 108 -12.99 -10.09 0.45
CA THR A 108 -12.17 -11.28 0.75
C THR A 108 -12.77 -12.08 1.90
N GLY A 109 -14.09 -11.98 2.07
CA GLY A 109 -14.84 -12.65 3.13
C GLY A 109 -16.34 -12.58 2.94
N GLN A 110 -17.04 -13.34 3.78
CA GLN A 110 -18.50 -13.42 3.82
C GLN A 110 -19.02 -13.09 5.23
N LEU A 111 -20.25 -12.58 5.29
CA LEU A 111 -20.97 -12.41 6.55
C LEU A 111 -21.68 -13.72 6.89
N TYR A 112 -21.35 -14.26 8.07
CA TYR A 112 -22.01 -15.44 8.63
C TYR A 112 -22.97 -14.98 9.72
N ASP A 113 -24.25 -15.30 9.57
CA ASP A 113 -25.26 -15.02 10.58
C ASP A 113 -25.40 -16.23 11.52
N LEU A 114 -24.94 -16.06 12.76
CA LEU A 114 -24.96 -17.08 13.80
C LEU A 114 -25.98 -16.67 14.87
N GLY A 115 -27.25 -16.95 14.59
CA GLY A 115 -28.34 -16.77 15.56
C GLY A 115 -28.56 -15.31 15.96
N GLY A 116 -28.50 -14.38 15.01
CA GLY A 116 -28.69 -12.94 15.25
C GLY A 116 -27.39 -12.17 15.47
N PHE A 117 -26.24 -12.85 15.39
CA PHE A 117 -24.92 -12.23 15.37
C PHE A 117 -24.29 -12.38 13.98
N SER A 118 -24.13 -11.26 13.28
CA SER A 118 -23.41 -11.23 12.01
C SER A 118 -21.90 -11.13 12.25
N LEU A 119 -21.15 -12.17 11.91
CA LEU A 119 -19.69 -12.21 11.97
C LEU A 119 -19.09 -12.15 10.56
N TRP A 120 -18.19 -11.21 10.33
CA TRP A 120 -17.40 -11.18 9.09
C TRP A 120 -16.21 -12.13 9.23
N LEU A 121 -16.11 -13.11 8.33
CA LEU A 121 -14.99 -14.05 8.26
C LEU A 121 -14.31 -13.94 6.90
N THR A 122 -12.98 -13.93 6.90
CA THR A 122 -12.19 -13.93 5.66
C THR A 122 -12.16 -15.33 5.03
N ASP A 123 -12.31 -15.39 3.71
CA ASP A 123 -12.16 -16.61 2.92
C ASP A 123 -10.68 -16.98 2.72
N VAL A 124 -9.76 -16.11 3.14
CA VAL A 124 -8.31 -16.31 3.00
C VAL A 124 -7.79 -17.16 4.16
N GLN A 125 -6.97 -18.17 3.84
CA GLN A 125 -6.43 -19.06 4.88
C GLN A 125 -5.53 -18.27 5.86
N PRO A 126 -5.87 -18.19 7.17
CA PRO A 126 -5.16 -17.33 8.12
C PRO A 126 -3.67 -17.61 8.23
N TRP A 127 -3.27 -18.88 8.10
CA TRP A 127 -1.86 -19.28 8.18
C TRP A 127 -0.99 -18.67 7.08
N ARG A 128 -1.55 -18.45 5.86
CA ARG A 128 -0.81 -17.82 4.75
C ARG A 128 -0.53 -16.35 5.06
N LEU A 129 -1.51 -15.66 5.62
CA LEU A 129 -1.38 -14.28 6.06
C LEU A 129 -0.38 -14.17 7.21
N PHE A 130 -0.43 -15.09 8.17
CA PHE A 130 0.47 -15.12 9.32
C PHE A 130 1.93 -15.34 8.90
N LEU A 131 2.20 -16.39 8.12
CA LEU A 131 3.56 -16.68 7.65
C LEU A 131 4.09 -15.59 6.71
N GLY A 132 3.25 -15.10 5.78
CA GLY A 132 3.60 -13.98 4.92
C GLY A 132 3.93 -12.73 5.73
N GLY A 133 3.12 -12.42 6.75
CA GLY A 133 3.35 -11.30 7.66
C GLY A 133 4.66 -11.41 8.44
N ILE A 134 5.04 -12.60 8.91
CA ILE A 134 6.33 -12.83 9.56
C ILE A 134 7.48 -12.54 8.58
N LEU A 135 7.43 -13.08 7.37
CA LEU A 135 8.48 -12.88 6.37
C LEU A 135 8.60 -11.41 5.98
N VAL A 136 7.48 -10.71 5.77
CA VAL A 136 7.46 -9.26 5.51
C VAL A 136 8.03 -8.50 6.70
N GLY A 137 7.65 -8.86 7.93
CA GLY A 137 8.17 -8.26 9.15
C GLY A 137 9.70 -8.38 9.24
N ILE A 138 10.24 -9.58 9.06
CA ILE A 138 11.69 -9.81 9.06
C ILE A 138 12.36 -9.04 7.91
N GLY A 139 11.82 -9.13 6.69
CA GLY A 139 12.36 -8.48 5.50
C GLY A 139 12.43 -6.95 5.64
N THR A 140 11.39 -6.31 6.17
CA THR A 140 11.39 -4.86 6.39
C THR A 140 12.43 -4.41 7.44
N ARG A 141 12.76 -5.26 8.42
CA ARG A 141 13.84 -5.00 9.38
C ARG A 141 15.22 -5.12 8.74
N ILE A 142 15.44 -6.16 7.94
CA ILE A 142 16.71 -6.37 7.22
C ILE A 142 16.93 -5.24 6.21
N GLY A 143 15.89 -4.88 5.45
CA GLY A 143 15.90 -3.81 4.45
C GLY A 143 15.96 -2.39 5.02
N LYS A 144 15.76 -2.22 6.34
CA LYS A 144 15.63 -0.91 7.02
C LYS A 144 14.48 -0.05 6.49
N GLY A 145 13.42 -0.67 5.96
CA GLY A 145 12.28 0.02 5.40
C GLY A 145 11.28 -0.93 4.75
N CYS A 146 10.09 -0.41 4.44
CA CYS A 146 9.09 -1.12 3.66
C CYS A 146 9.18 -0.74 2.18
N THR A 147 8.55 -1.54 1.31
CA THR A 147 8.50 -1.28 -0.13
C THR A 147 7.94 0.10 -0.45
N SER A 148 6.91 0.57 0.27
CA SER A 148 6.33 1.90 0.06
C SER A 148 7.31 3.03 0.42
N GLY A 149 8.07 2.91 1.51
CA GLY A 149 9.07 3.91 1.91
C GLY A 149 10.29 3.95 0.97
N HIS A 150 10.83 2.77 0.62
CA HIS A 150 11.91 2.67 -0.36
C HIS A 150 11.45 3.11 -1.75
N GLY A 151 10.21 2.80 -2.14
CA GLY A 151 9.63 3.17 -3.43
C GLY A 151 9.38 4.67 -3.54
N VAL A 152 8.51 5.22 -2.70
CA VAL A 152 8.07 6.62 -2.85
C VAL A 152 9.21 7.59 -2.54
N CYS A 153 9.77 7.55 -1.33
CA CYS A 153 10.81 8.49 -0.92
C CYS A 153 12.21 8.04 -1.37
N GLY A 154 12.54 6.76 -1.22
CA GLY A 154 13.89 6.25 -1.47
C GLY A 154 14.30 6.30 -2.95
N VAL A 155 13.49 5.76 -3.86
CA VAL A 155 13.73 5.85 -5.31
C VAL A 155 13.59 7.30 -5.77
N GLY A 156 12.59 8.03 -5.27
CA GLY A 156 12.39 9.45 -5.57
C GLY A 156 13.61 10.33 -5.23
N SER A 157 14.35 10.00 -4.16
CA SER A 157 15.58 10.70 -3.78
C SER A 157 16.85 10.13 -4.42
N GLY A 158 16.75 9.19 -5.37
CA GLY A 158 17.90 8.58 -6.04
C GLY A 158 18.73 7.61 -5.18
N SER A 159 18.16 7.05 -4.10
CA SER A 159 18.87 6.11 -3.23
C SER A 159 19.15 4.78 -3.96
N LYS A 160 20.43 4.52 -4.27
CA LYS A 160 20.87 3.26 -4.91
C LYS A 160 20.43 2.02 -4.15
N THR A 161 20.50 2.05 -2.81
CA THR A 161 20.08 0.93 -1.96
C THR A 161 18.57 0.71 -2.03
N SER A 162 17.77 1.78 -2.07
CA SER A 162 16.32 1.69 -2.22
C SER A 162 15.93 1.19 -3.60
N ILE A 163 16.62 1.63 -4.66
CA ILE A 163 16.41 1.14 -6.02
C ILE A 163 16.65 -0.37 -6.10
N VAL A 164 17.77 -0.86 -5.57
CA VAL A 164 18.06 -2.30 -5.54
C VAL A 164 16.96 -3.05 -4.79
N GLY A 165 16.57 -2.58 -3.60
CA GLY A 165 15.52 -3.23 -2.81
C GLY A 165 14.16 -3.29 -3.53
N VAL A 166 13.75 -2.21 -4.18
CA VAL A 166 12.50 -2.14 -4.94
C VAL A 166 12.56 -3.06 -6.16
N ILE A 167 13.67 -3.07 -6.91
CA ILE A 167 13.84 -3.97 -8.06
C ILE A 167 13.76 -5.43 -7.61
N THR A 168 14.45 -5.82 -6.55
CA THR A 168 14.38 -7.18 -6.01
C THR A 168 12.95 -7.56 -5.62
N PHE A 169 12.24 -6.67 -4.92
CA PHE A 169 10.84 -6.88 -4.56
C PHE A 169 9.96 -7.08 -5.80
N LEU A 170 10.08 -6.21 -6.80
CA LEU A 170 9.28 -6.27 -8.02
C LEU A 170 9.56 -7.55 -8.82
N ILE A 171 10.82 -7.98 -8.94
CA ILE A 171 11.17 -9.23 -9.62
C ILE A 171 10.48 -10.42 -8.95
N VAL A 172 10.59 -10.54 -7.63
CA VAL A 172 9.98 -11.65 -6.89
C VAL A 172 8.45 -11.60 -6.96
N ALA A 173 7.85 -10.43 -6.77
CA ALA A 173 6.40 -10.25 -6.79
C ALA A 173 5.80 -10.54 -8.17
N VAL A 174 6.38 -9.94 -9.23
CA VAL A 174 5.94 -10.16 -10.60
C VAL A 174 6.15 -11.62 -10.98
N GLY A 175 7.34 -12.18 -10.74
CA GLY A 175 7.63 -13.58 -11.04
C GLY A 175 6.66 -14.54 -10.36
N THR A 176 6.38 -14.34 -9.06
CA THR A 176 5.41 -15.14 -8.32
C THR A 176 4.01 -15.01 -8.90
N ALA A 177 3.57 -13.78 -9.21
CA ALA A 177 2.25 -13.55 -9.81
C ALA A 177 2.10 -14.26 -11.16
N GLN A 178 3.10 -14.18 -12.03
CA GLN A 178 3.08 -14.88 -13.33
C GLN A 178 3.04 -16.39 -13.17
N VAL A 179 3.78 -16.96 -12.21
CA VAL A 179 3.74 -18.40 -11.91
C VAL A 179 2.36 -18.82 -11.41
N VAL A 180 1.78 -18.07 -10.46
CA VAL A 180 0.46 -18.38 -9.89
C VAL A 180 -0.63 -18.31 -10.97
N MET A 181 -0.58 -17.30 -11.84
CA MET A 181 -1.49 -17.21 -12.99
C MET A 181 -1.29 -18.37 -13.98
N ALA A 182 -0.05 -18.76 -14.26
CA ALA A 182 0.25 -19.91 -15.12
C ALA A 182 -0.26 -21.25 -14.53
N LEU A 183 -0.40 -21.34 -13.21
CA LEU A 183 -1.02 -22.47 -12.52
C LEU A 183 -2.55 -22.41 -12.49
N GLY A 184 -3.16 -21.43 -13.18
CA GLY A 184 -4.61 -21.27 -13.28
C GLY A 184 -5.27 -20.63 -12.05
N VAL A 185 -4.47 -20.03 -11.16
CA VAL A 185 -4.98 -19.31 -9.99
C VAL A 185 -5.03 -17.82 -10.31
N SER A 186 -6.23 -17.28 -10.45
CA SER A 186 -6.48 -15.84 -10.57
C SER A 186 -6.67 -15.22 -9.17
N PRO A 187 -6.03 -14.08 -8.86
CA PRO A 187 -6.32 -13.31 -7.66
C PRO A 187 -7.76 -12.77 -7.63
#